data_AF-F0NIL6-F1
#
_entry.id   AF-F0NIL6-F1
#
_cell.length_a   1.000
_cell.length_b   1.000
_cell.length_c   1.000
_cell.angle_alpha   90.00
_cell.angle_beta   90.00
_cell.angle_gamma   90.00
#
_symmetry.space_group_name_H-M   'P 1'
#
loop_
_entity.id
_entity.type
_entity.pdbx_description
1 polymer ?
#
loop_
_entity_poly.entity_id
_entity_poly.type
_entity_poly.pdbx_seq_one_letter_code
_entity_poly.pdbx_strand_id
1 'polypeptide(L)'
;MEKPGNLIPHEDILIDKVVNISLEVQKIRAIKPIIVDENTHVILDGHHRFTAALRLSLPKIPVIYVKYNSTSISVSIWYRRFSKPHIVKSILSSIYSSGGICARFDSIRICDDSLYKLYWKLEKVESFLNSIGIHVEKDMVGHLEPPSIYKEDVISIANRGLRFPPKTTRHVYEFIIPQKAISIDDT
;
A
#
# COMPACT_ATOMS: atom_id res chain seq x y z
N MET A 1 -18.76 12.40 -0.49
CA MET A 1 -18.56 11.96 -1.89
C MET A 1 -17.57 12.91 -2.52
N GLU A 2 -16.60 12.42 -3.28
CA GLU A 2 -15.57 13.27 -3.94
C GLU A 2 -15.30 12.78 -5.37
N LYS A 3 -14.91 13.68 -6.27
CA LYS A 3 -14.48 13.32 -7.63
C LYS A 3 -13.15 12.55 -7.55
N PRO A 4 -13.02 11.37 -8.17
CA PRO A 4 -11.76 10.62 -8.14
C PRO A 4 -10.55 11.41 -8.63
N GLY A 5 -10.72 12.31 -9.60
CA GLY A 5 -9.62 13.16 -10.08
C GLY A 5 -8.98 14.09 -9.03
N ASN A 6 -9.65 14.33 -7.90
CA ASN A 6 -9.16 15.17 -6.81
C ASN A 6 -8.34 14.40 -5.76
N LEU A 7 -8.21 13.07 -5.91
CA LEU A 7 -7.62 12.20 -4.89
C LEU A 7 -6.26 11.66 -5.34
N ILE A 8 -5.30 11.62 -4.43
CA ILE A 8 -3.90 11.34 -4.75
C ILE A 8 -3.49 9.99 -4.14
N PRO A 9 -3.26 8.94 -4.95
CA PRO A 9 -2.77 7.66 -4.46
C PRO A 9 -1.26 7.70 -4.19
N HIS A 10 -0.82 7.10 -3.07
CA HIS A 10 0.61 6.87 -2.77
C HIS A 10 1.07 5.42 -2.93
N GLU A 11 0.18 4.48 -3.25
CA GLU A 11 0.48 3.07 -3.50
C GLU A 11 -0.09 2.58 -4.83
N ASP A 12 0.61 1.62 -5.42
CA ASP A 12 0.09 0.83 -6.52
C ASP A 12 -0.91 -0.23 -6.06
N ILE A 13 -1.58 -0.81 -7.05
CA ILE A 13 -2.67 -1.75 -6.84
C ILE A 13 -2.30 -3.17 -7.25
N LEU A 14 -3.15 -4.10 -6.86
CA LEU A 14 -3.15 -5.46 -7.38
C LEU A 14 -4.33 -5.55 -8.35
N ILE A 15 -4.06 -5.84 -9.62
CA ILE A 15 -5.07 -5.76 -10.68
C ILE A 15 -6.26 -6.69 -10.42
N ASP A 16 -6.00 -7.91 -9.94
CA ASP A 16 -7.07 -8.89 -9.64
C ASP A 16 -8.02 -8.37 -8.57
N LYS A 17 -7.51 -7.63 -7.58
CA LYS A 17 -8.36 -6.98 -6.56
C LYS A 17 -9.23 -5.89 -7.17
N VAL A 18 -8.68 -5.09 -8.08
CA VAL A 18 -9.45 -4.04 -8.78
C VAL A 18 -10.56 -4.67 -9.62
N VAL A 19 -10.27 -5.76 -10.34
CA VAL A 19 -11.25 -6.50 -11.14
C VAL A 19 -12.38 -7.02 -10.26
N ASN A 20 -12.03 -7.72 -9.17
CA ASN A 20 -13.03 -8.26 -8.24
C ASN A 20 -13.91 -7.17 -7.63
N ILE A 21 -13.32 -6.06 -7.17
CA ILE A 21 -14.08 -4.92 -6.64
C ILE A 21 -14.98 -4.32 -7.73
N SER A 22 -14.49 -4.19 -8.96
CA SER A 22 -15.29 -3.62 -10.07
C SER A 22 -16.54 -4.46 -10.33
N LEU A 23 -16.40 -5.80 -10.35
CA LEU A 23 -17.51 -6.72 -10.53
C LEU A 23 -18.51 -6.64 -9.36
N GLU A 24 -18.02 -6.58 -8.12
CA GLU A 24 -18.89 -6.43 -6.95
C GLU A 24 -19.67 -5.11 -7.01
N VAL A 25 -19.00 -3.99 -7.26
CA VAL A 25 -19.63 -2.66 -7.34
C VAL A 25 -20.69 -2.61 -8.44
N GLN A 26 -20.44 -3.23 -9.59
CA GLN A 26 -21.45 -3.36 -10.65
C GLN A 26 -22.66 -4.17 -10.21
N LYS A 27 -22.44 -5.27 -9.48
CA LYS A 27 -23.51 -6.17 -9.00
C LYS A 27 -24.39 -5.54 -7.92
N ILE A 28 -23.79 -4.92 -6.90
CA ILE A 28 -24.51 -4.43 -5.72
C ILE A 28 -24.84 -2.94 -5.78
N ARG A 29 -24.38 -2.23 -6.81
CA ARG A 29 -24.56 -0.77 -7.00
C ARG A 29 -24.07 0.07 -5.82
N ALA A 30 -23.08 -0.41 -5.07
CA ALA A 30 -22.57 0.24 -3.88
C ALA A 30 -21.07 0.01 -3.72
N ILE A 31 -20.37 0.97 -3.11
CA ILE A 31 -18.93 0.88 -2.81
C ILE A 31 -18.65 1.37 -1.39
N LYS A 32 -17.71 0.71 -0.71
CA LYS A 32 -17.26 1.14 0.63
C LYS A 32 -16.43 2.42 0.54
N PRO A 33 -16.55 3.36 1.49
CA PRO A 33 -15.81 4.61 1.49
C PRO A 33 -14.29 4.40 1.57
N ILE A 34 -13.53 5.18 0.79
CA ILE A 34 -12.08 5.26 0.94
C ILE A 34 -11.71 6.28 2.01
N ILE A 35 -10.53 6.12 2.62
CA ILE A 35 -10.05 7.03 3.67
C ILE A 35 -9.04 7.98 3.03
N VAL A 36 -9.22 9.29 3.26
CA VAL A 36 -8.43 10.33 2.61
C VAL A 36 -8.01 11.36 3.64
N ASP A 37 -6.78 11.85 3.56
CA ASP A 37 -6.34 13.01 4.33
C ASP A 37 -7.05 14.28 3.85
N GLU A 38 -7.71 15.00 4.76
CA GLU A 38 -8.48 16.20 4.43
C GLU A 38 -7.64 17.35 3.86
N ASN A 39 -6.35 17.40 4.23
CA ASN A 39 -5.48 18.51 3.84
C ASN A 39 -4.79 18.24 2.49
N THR A 40 -4.21 17.06 2.34
CA THR A 40 -3.39 16.71 1.15
C THR A 40 -4.17 15.95 0.08
N HIS A 41 -5.38 15.47 0.38
CA HIS A 41 -6.16 14.59 -0.49
C HIS A 41 -5.48 13.26 -0.81
N VAL A 42 -4.45 12.89 -0.03
CA VAL A 42 -3.77 11.60 -0.15
C VAL A 42 -4.68 10.48 0.35
N ILE A 43 -4.81 9.43 -0.45
CA ILE A 43 -5.60 8.24 -0.11
C ILE A 43 -4.83 7.42 0.92
N LEU A 44 -5.35 7.28 2.14
CA LEU A 44 -4.71 6.49 3.19
C LEU A 44 -5.12 5.02 3.15
N ASP A 45 -6.36 4.75 2.73
CA ASP A 45 -6.88 3.40 2.52
C ASP A 45 -7.87 3.38 1.35
N GLY A 46 -7.77 2.34 0.52
CA GLY A 46 -8.76 2.06 -0.52
C GLY A 46 -8.29 2.30 -1.95
N HIS A 47 -6.99 2.23 -2.24
CA HIS A 47 -6.42 2.42 -3.59
C HIS A 47 -7.04 1.53 -4.66
N HIS A 48 -7.39 0.27 -4.33
CA HIS A 48 -8.09 -0.62 -5.27
C HIS A 48 -9.53 -0.15 -5.55
N ARG A 49 -10.23 0.38 -4.54
CA ARG A 49 -11.60 0.93 -4.67
C ARG A 49 -11.60 2.22 -5.46
N PHE A 50 -10.63 3.10 -5.20
CA PHE A 50 -10.35 4.27 -6.00
C PHE A 50 -10.13 3.92 -7.48
N THR A 51 -9.25 2.94 -7.74
CA THR A 51 -8.94 2.51 -9.11
C THR A 51 -10.15 1.85 -9.79
N ALA A 52 -10.94 1.07 -9.05
CA ALA A 52 -12.19 0.51 -9.55
C ALA A 52 -13.21 1.61 -9.92
N ALA A 53 -13.34 2.66 -9.11
CA ALA A 53 -14.20 3.79 -9.40
C ALA A 53 -13.78 4.52 -10.69
N LEU A 54 -12.47 4.74 -10.90
CA LEU A 54 -11.94 5.26 -12.16
C LEU A 54 -12.27 4.37 -13.36
N ARG A 55 -12.03 3.05 -13.23
CA ARG A 55 -12.32 2.07 -14.29
C ARG A 55 -13.81 2.04 -14.66
N LEU A 56 -14.68 2.20 -13.67
CA LEU A 56 -16.13 2.26 -13.84
C LEU A 56 -16.65 3.64 -14.23
N SER A 57 -15.76 4.63 -14.42
CA SER A 57 -16.12 6.02 -14.73
C SER A 57 -17.12 6.63 -13.75
N LEU A 58 -17.02 6.27 -12.46
CA LEU A 58 -17.91 6.83 -11.44
C LEU A 58 -17.61 8.33 -11.28
N PRO A 59 -18.63 9.21 -11.30
CA PRO A 59 -18.41 10.65 -11.21
C PRO A 59 -17.91 11.06 -9.81
N LYS A 60 -18.29 10.30 -8.77
CA LYS A 60 -17.81 10.46 -7.40
C LYS A 60 -17.60 9.10 -6.72
N ILE A 61 -16.82 9.12 -5.64
CA ILE A 61 -16.62 7.99 -4.73
C ILE A 61 -16.90 8.43 -3.28
N PRO A 62 -17.49 7.57 -2.43
CA PRO A 62 -17.60 7.86 -1.00
C PRO A 62 -16.22 7.97 -0.36
N VAL A 63 -16.02 9.03 0.41
CA VAL A 63 -14.77 9.37 1.09
C VAL A 63 -15.07 9.64 2.56
N ILE A 64 -14.21 9.12 3.43
CA ILE A 64 -14.11 9.54 4.83
C ILE A 64 -12.85 10.39 4.93
N TYR A 65 -13.02 11.68 5.17
CA TYR A 65 -11.92 12.58 5.44
C TYR A 65 -11.45 12.43 6.88
N VAL A 66 -10.13 12.38 7.05
CA VAL A 66 -9.48 12.32 8.35
C VAL A 66 -8.32 13.32 8.40
N LYS A 67 -7.94 13.72 9.62
CA LYS A 67 -6.75 14.55 9.85
C LYS A 67 -5.52 13.66 9.93
N TYR A 68 -4.81 13.45 8.82
CA TYR A 68 -3.71 12.46 8.81
C TYR A 68 -2.58 12.82 9.78
N ASN A 69 -2.33 14.10 10.02
CA ASN A 69 -1.34 14.55 10.99
C ASN A 69 -1.71 14.28 12.46
N SER A 70 -2.95 13.87 12.76
CA SER A 70 -3.38 13.51 14.12
C SER A 70 -2.54 12.36 14.69
N THR A 71 -2.23 12.43 15.99
CA THR A 71 -1.53 11.36 16.71
C THR A 71 -2.33 10.06 16.79
N SER A 72 -3.66 10.14 16.67
CA SER A 72 -4.57 8.97 16.64
C SER A 72 -4.55 8.18 15.34
N ILE A 73 -3.69 8.58 14.39
CA ILE A 73 -3.40 7.83 13.18
C ILE A 73 -1.90 7.58 13.16
N SER A 74 -1.49 6.33 13.03
CA SER A 74 -0.08 5.98 12.82
C SER A 74 0.08 5.25 11.49
N VAL A 75 1.27 5.37 10.91
CA VAL A 75 1.69 4.59 9.75
C VAL A 75 2.76 3.62 10.21
N SER A 76 2.65 2.38 9.77
CA SER A 76 3.59 1.31 10.08
C SER A 76 3.90 0.50 8.84
N ILE A 77 4.85 -0.42 8.97
CA ILE A 77 5.36 -1.24 7.87
C ILE A 77 4.77 -2.65 7.90
N TRP A 78 4.96 -3.35 6.78
CA TRP A 78 4.73 -4.79 6.69
C TRP A 78 6.07 -5.54 6.63
N TYR A 79 6.29 -6.44 7.58
CA TYR A 79 7.41 -7.39 7.52
C TYR A 79 7.16 -8.41 6.42
N ARG A 80 8.22 -9.00 5.89
CA ARG A 80 8.11 -10.13 4.95
C ARG A 80 8.33 -11.43 5.71
N ARG A 81 7.32 -12.28 5.73
CA ARG A 81 7.40 -13.67 6.16
C ARG A 81 7.65 -14.54 4.92
N PHE A 82 8.59 -15.47 5.05
CA PHE A 82 9.01 -16.35 3.97
C PHE A 82 8.61 -17.77 4.32
N SER A 83 8.08 -18.54 3.36
CA SER A 83 7.77 -19.95 3.59
C SER A 83 9.02 -20.83 3.74
N LYS A 84 10.16 -20.40 3.17
CA LYS A 84 11.45 -21.12 3.21
C LYS A 84 12.60 -20.18 3.61
N PRO A 85 12.66 -19.68 4.86
CA PRO A 85 13.57 -18.59 5.26
C PRO A 85 15.05 -18.95 5.11
N HIS A 86 15.45 -20.20 5.35
CA HIS A 86 16.84 -20.64 5.17
C HIS A 86 17.32 -20.53 3.72
N ILE A 87 16.47 -20.90 2.75
CA ILE A 87 16.79 -20.78 1.32
C ILE A 87 16.84 -19.31 0.91
N VAL A 88 15.89 -18.51 1.40
CA VAL A 88 15.86 -17.06 1.15
C VAL A 88 17.14 -16.40 1.63
N LYS A 89 17.67 -16.78 2.81
CA LYS A 89 18.93 -16.25 3.33
C LYS A 89 20.09 -16.42 2.32
N SER A 90 20.23 -17.60 1.73
CA SER A 90 21.26 -17.89 0.71
C SER A 90 21.04 -17.11 -0.61
N ILE A 91 19.79 -16.88 -0.99
CA ILE A 91 19.46 -16.07 -2.17
C ILE A 91 19.83 -14.60 -1.93
N LEU A 92 19.38 -14.04 -0.81
CA LEU A 92 19.54 -12.62 -0.51
C LEU A 92 21.00 -12.23 -0.24
N SER A 93 21.85 -13.16 0.23
CA SER A 93 23.27 -12.89 0.42
C SER A 93 24.02 -12.59 -0.89
N SER A 94 23.44 -12.95 -2.04
CA SER A 94 24.03 -12.72 -3.36
C SER A 94 23.45 -11.48 -4.06
N ILE A 95 22.50 -10.78 -3.43
CA ILE A 95 21.87 -9.60 -4.03
C ILE A 95 22.80 -8.40 -3.90
N TYR A 96 23.04 -7.75 -5.05
CA TYR A 96 23.74 -6.46 -5.06
C TYR A 96 22.99 -5.43 -4.19
N SER A 97 23.71 -4.85 -3.25
CA SER A 97 23.17 -3.97 -2.22
C SER A 97 24.10 -2.77 -2.05
N SER A 98 23.58 -1.57 -2.28
CA SER A 98 24.29 -0.29 -2.12
C SER A 98 23.32 0.77 -1.60
N GLY A 99 23.85 1.85 -1.00
CA GLY A 99 23.04 2.94 -0.47
C GLY A 99 22.82 2.90 1.04
N GLY A 100 22.25 3.96 1.59
CA GLY A 100 22.16 4.20 3.04
C GLY A 100 20.89 3.66 3.71
N ILE A 101 19.82 3.42 2.95
CA ILE A 101 18.52 3.02 3.47
C ILE A 101 18.36 1.52 3.24
N CYS A 102 18.10 0.75 4.29
CA CYS A 102 18.15 -0.71 4.20
C CYS A 102 17.00 -1.40 4.91
N ALA A 103 16.54 -2.49 4.29
CA ALA A 103 15.80 -3.55 4.95
C ALA A 103 16.77 -4.59 5.54
N ARG A 104 16.36 -5.27 6.61
CA ARG A 104 17.21 -6.16 7.41
C ARG A 104 16.58 -7.54 7.51
N PHE A 105 17.40 -8.58 7.37
CA PHE A 105 17.05 -9.96 7.69
C PHE A 105 18.27 -10.65 8.29
N ASP A 106 18.25 -10.88 9.60
CA ASP A 106 19.42 -11.27 10.38
C ASP A 106 20.61 -10.32 10.10
N SER A 107 21.73 -10.86 9.59
CA SER A 107 22.91 -10.11 9.18
C SER A 107 22.84 -9.56 7.75
N ILE A 108 21.83 -9.92 6.97
CA ILE A 108 21.67 -9.49 5.57
C ILE A 108 21.02 -8.11 5.53
N ARG A 109 21.58 -7.22 4.70
CA ARG A 109 21.04 -5.88 4.42
C ARG A 109 20.77 -5.72 2.93
N ILE A 110 19.51 -5.42 2.60
CA ILE A 110 19.12 -5.01 1.24
C ILE A 110 18.95 -3.50 1.27
N CYS A 111 19.80 -2.78 0.55
CA CYS A 111 19.89 -1.34 0.61
C CYS A 111 19.58 -0.68 -0.72
N ASP A 112 19.16 0.58 -0.68
CA ASP A 112 19.11 1.49 -1.83
C ASP A 112 19.37 2.94 -1.37
N ASP A 113 19.46 3.87 -2.33
CA ASP A 113 19.76 5.29 -2.08
C ASP A 113 18.53 6.09 -1.64
N SER A 114 17.33 5.56 -1.87
CA SER A 114 16.08 6.18 -1.44
C SER A 114 15.06 5.16 -0.96
N LEU A 115 14.20 5.59 -0.04
CA LEU A 115 13.09 4.78 0.50
C LEU A 115 12.23 4.20 -0.63
N TYR A 116 11.85 5.05 -1.59
CA TYR A 116 11.08 4.66 -2.77
C TYR A 116 11.74 3.53 -3.57
N LYS A 117 13.03 3.69 -3.92
CA LYS A 117 13.76 2.68 -4.70
C LYS A 117 13.91 1.38 -3.92
N LEU A 118 14.18 1.46 -2.63
CA LEU A 118 14.29 0.28 -1.78
C LEU A 118 12.98 -0.51 -1.75
N TYR A 119 11.84 0.13 -1.52
CA TYR A 119 10.56 -0.59 -1.50
C TYR A 119 10.26 -1.28 -2.82
N TRP A 120 10.54 -0.64 -3.96
CA TRP A 120 10.44 -1.29 -5.28
C TRP A 120 11.45 -2.42 -5.48
N LYS A 121 12.66 -2.32 -4.93
CA LYS A 121 13.63 -3.42 -4.90
C LYS A 121 13.09 -4.60 -4.09
N LEU A 122 12.48 -4.36 -2.93
CA LEU A 122 11.84 -5.41 -2.13
C LEU A 122 10.70 -6.09 -2.90
N GLU A 123 9.83 -5.33 -3.58
CA GLU A 123 8.75 -5.91 -4.38
C GLU A 123 9.27 -6.81 -5.51
N LYS A 124 10.37 -6.42 -6.16
CA LYS A 124 11.04 -7.26 -7.18
C LYS A 124 11.58 -8.55 -6.59
N VAL A 125 12.20 -8.48 -5.40
CA VAL A 125 12.66 -9.66 -4.66
C VAL A 125 11.48 -10.56 -4.30
N GLU A 126 10.39 -9.99 -3.80
CA GLU A 126 9.16 -10.74 -3.48
C GLU A 126 8.57 -11.43 -4.71
N SER A 127 8.51 -10.73 -5.84
CA SER A 127 8.00 -11.29 -7.10
C SER A 127 8.88 -12.44 -7.59
N PHE A 128 10.20 -12.28 -7.52
CA PHE A 128 11.15 -13.34 -7.87
C PHE A 128 11.00 -14.56 -6.97
N LEU A 129 10.98 -14.38 -5.65
CA LEU A 129 10.80 -15.49 -4.70
C LEU A 129 9.49 -16.25 -4.95
N ASN A 130 8.38 -15.53 -5.16
CA ASN A 130 7.11 -16.15 -5.50
C ASN A 130 7.18 -16.93 -6.82
N SER A 131 7.87 -16.40 -7.84
CA SER A 131 8.01 -17.06 -9.16
C SER A 131 8.75 -18.40 -9.11
N ILE A 132 9.61 -18.60 -8.10
CA ILE A 132 10.32 -19.86 -7.87
C ILE A 132 9.67 -20.74 -6.79
N GLY A 133 8.41 -20.44 -6.42
CA GLY A 133 7.65 -21.22 -5.44
C GLY A 133 8.05 -20.99 -3.99
N ILE A 134 8.72 -19.87 -3.68
CA ILE A 134 8.98 -19.42 -2.31
C ILE A 134 7.98 -18.31 -1.99
N HIS A 135 6.89 -18.69 -1.33
CA HIS A 135 5.84 -17.75 -0.94
C HIS A 135 6.35 -16.68 0.03
N VAL A 136 6.01 -15.43 -0.28
CA VAL A 136 6.27 -14.27 0.57
C VAL A 136 4.96 -13.62 0.99
N GLU A 137 4.79 -13.46 2.30
CA GLU A 137 3.62 -12.83 2.90
C GLU A 137 4.02 -11.52 3.60
N LYS A 138 3.16 -10.51 3.48
CA LYS A 138 3.27 -9.24 4.21
C LYS A 138 2.48 -9.35 5.51
N ASP A 139 3.16 -9.29 6.66
CA ASP A 139 2.57 -9.49 7.99
C ASP A 139 3.14 -8.49 9.03
N MET A 140 2.55 -8.44 10.22
CA MET A 140 2.98 -7.58 11.34
C MET A 140 4.29 -8.05 11.97
N VAL A 141 4.66 -9.32 11.78
CA VAL A 141 5.92 -9.91 12.23
C VAL A 141 6.44 -10.83 11.13
N GLY A 142 7.73 -10.76 10.83
CA GLY A 142 8.36 -11.56 9.79
C GLY A 142 9.88 -11.58 9.91
N HIS A 143 10.51 -12.16 8.90
CA HIS A 143 11.96 -12.35 8.88
C HIS A 143 12.69 -11.12 8.35
N LEU A 144 12.14 -10.49 7.32
CA LEU A 144 12.71 -9.27 6.74
C LEU A 144 11.91 -8.04 7.19
N GLU A 145 12.63 -7.12 7.81
CA GLU A 145 12.17 -5.83 8.31
C GLU A 145 12.56 -4.71 7.33
N PRO A 146 11.60 -4.08 6.64
CA PRO A 146 11.85 -2.83 5.91
C PRO A 146 12.21 -1.68 6.87
N PRO A 147 12.83 -0.59 6.37
CA PRO A 147 12.94 0.64 7.17
C PRO A 147 11.55 1.22 7.44
N SER A 148 11.42 1.96 8.55
CA SER A 148 10.18 2.68 8.87
C SER A 148 9.77 3.66 7.76
N ILE A 149 8.45 3.85 7.61
CA ILE A 149 7.84 4.89 6.78
C ILE A 149 7.17 5.89 7.70
N TYR A 150 7.34 7.17 7.44
CA TYR A 150 6.66 8.26 8.13
C TYR A 150 5.55 8.88 7.27
N LYS A 151 4.66 9.65 7.89
CA LYS A 151 3.53 10.28 7.19
C LYS A 151 4.01 11.24 6.10
N GLU A 152 5.13 11.91 6.37
CA GLU A 152 5.79 12.83 5.46
C GLU A 152 6.30 12.11 4.21
N ASP A 153 6.78 10.86 4.34
CA ASP A 153 7.18 10.05 3.18
C ASP A 153 5.97 9.72 2.31
N VAL A 154 4.85 9.33 2.93
CA VAL A 154 3.59 9.02 2.24
C VAL A 154 3.10 10.22 1.44
N ILE A 155 3.04 11.38 2.09
CA ILE A 155 2.61 12.64 1.45
C ILE A 155 3.60 13.05 0.35
N SER A 156 4.91 12.94 0.59
CA SER A 156 5.94 13.30 -0.39
C SER A 156 5.86 12.43 -1.66
N ILE A 157 5.68 11.12 -1.51
CA ILE A 157 5.52 10.19 -2.64
C ILE A 157 4.29 10.53 -3.46
N ALA A 158 3.14 10.73 -2.80
CA ALA A 158 1.90 11.13 -3.46
C ALA A 158 2.04 12.45 -4.22
N ASN A 159 2.57 13.49 -3.58
CA ASN A 159 2.72 14.83 -4.18
C ASN A 159 3.67 14.85 -5.38
N ARG A 160 4.63 13.92 -5.43
CA ARG A 160 5.53 13.75 -6.58
C ARG A 160 4.90 12.95 -7.72
N GLY A 161 3.64 12.52 -7.59
CA GLY A 161 2.97 11.64 -8.54
C GLY A 161 3.55 10.22 -8.56
N LEU A 162 4.33 9.84 -7.55
CA LEU A 162 4.93 8.51 -7.42
C LEU A 162 4.05 7.62 -6.55
N ARG A 163 4.30 6.31 -6.65
CA ARG A 163 3.60 5.30 -5.85
C ARG A 163 4.55 4.22 -5.35
N PHE A 164 4.44 3.93 -4.07
CA PHE A 164 5.05 2.73 -3.49
C PHE A 164 4.40 1.46 -4.06
N PRO A 165 5.08 0.30 -3.97
CA PRO A 165 4.46 -0.98 -4.27
C PRO A 165 3.18 -1.24 -3.45
N PRO A 166 2.30 -2.14 -3.91
CA PRO A 166 1.07 -2.47 -3.17
C PRO A 166 1.36 -2.95 -1.75
N LYS A 167 0.54 -2.52 -0.78
CA LYS A 167 0.68 -2.89 0.65
C LYS A 167 2.05 -2.50 1.21
N THR A 168 2.47 -1.26 0.98
CA THR A 168 3.72 -0.74 1.55
C THR A 168 3.51 -0.16 2.94
N THR A 169 2.41 0.54 3.12
CA THR A 169 1.99 1.22 4.34
C THR A 169 0.87 0.46 5.03
N ARG A 170 0.86 0.53 6.36
CA ARG A 170 -0.23 0.04 7.20
C ARG A 170 -0.67 1.18 8.14
N HIS A 171 -1.77 1.82 7.78
CA HIS A 171 -2.38 2.84 8.61
C HIS A 171 -3.17 2.19 9.75
N VAL A 172 -2.93 2.65 10.97
CA VAL A 172 -3.65 2.23 12.17
C VAL A 172 -4.41 3.43 12.71
N TYR A 173 -5.69 3.23 13.00
CA TYR A 173 -6.61 4.26 13.47
C TYR A 173 -7.03 3.91 14.91
N GLU A 174 -6.91 4.86 15.83
CA GLU A 174 -7.39 4.72 17.22
C GLU A 174 -8.89 5.01 17.35
N PHE A 175 -9.62 4.94 16.24
CA PHE A 175 -11.06 5.21 16.16
C PHE A 175 -11.71 4.31 15.10
N ILE A 176 -13.03 4.17 15.19
CA ILE A 176 -13.81 3.32 14.30
C ILE A 176 -13.98 4.02 12.95
N ILE A 177 -13.59 3.34 11.87
CA ILE A 177 -13.89 3.76 10.50
C ILE A 177 -15.15 3.04 10.03
N PRO A 178 -16.24 3.77 9.71
CA PRO A 178 -17.44 3.17 9.12
C PRO A 178 -17.13 2.37 7.84
N GLN A 179 -17.58 1.12 7.79
CA GLN A 179 -17.34 0.21 6.65
C GLN A 179 -18.58 -0.04 5.78
N LYS A 180 -19.67 0.69 6.02
CA LYS A 180 -20.92 0.53 5.28
C LYS A 180 -20.71 0.97 3.81
N ALA A 181 -21.12 0.12 2.88
CA ALA A 181 -21.14 0.49 1.46
C ALA A 181 -22.21 1.55 1.20
N ILE A 182 -21.88 2.54 0.37
CA ILE A 182 -22.76 3.62 -0.04
C ILE A 182 -23.16 3.39 -1.49
N SER A 183 -24.44 3.62 -1.81
CA SER A 183 -24.95 3.53 -3.17
C SER A 183 -24.13 4.44 -4.09
N ILE A 184 -23.78 3.94 -5.26
CA ILE A 184 -23.10 4.75 -6.27
C ILE A 184 -24.07 5.39 -7.25
N ASP A 185 -25.38 5.18 -7.07
CA ASP A 185 -26.40 5.88 -7.85
C ASP A 185 -26.70 7.27 -7.25
N ASP A 186 -26.20 7.54 -6.03
CA ASP A 186 -26.25 8.83 -5.33
C ASP A 186 -25.06 9.76 -5.69
N THR A 187 -24.21 9.38 -6.67
CA THR A 187 -22.94 10.06 -7.01
C THR A 187 -23.11 11.26 -7.93
#